data_AF-A0A8T4I259-F1
#
_entry.id   AF-A0A8T4I259-F1
#
_cell.length_a   1.000
_cell.length_b   1.000
_cell.length_c   1.000
_cell.angle_alpha   90.00
_cell.angle_beta   90.00
_cell.angle_gamma   90.00
#
_symmetry.space_group_name_H-M   'P 1'
#
loop_
_entity.id
_entity.type
_entity.pdbx_description
1 polymer ?
#
loop_
_entity_poly.entity_id
_entity_poly.type
_entity_poly.pdbx_seq_one_letter_code
_entity_poly.pdbx_strand_id
1 'polypeptide(L)' 'TSDAEGKDWSLARFERHLPDTVCDVGPGEGTYATLFRPVHKGGWWTAVEVHKPYVAKYKLRSTKTRTMYDEIHVED' A
#
# COMPACT_ATOMS: atom_id res chain seq x y z
N THR A 1 -7.99 -12.81 3.70
CA THR A 1 -8.26 -11.85 4.79
C THR A 1 -7.09 -11.86 5.73
N SER A 2 -6.31 -10.79 5.80
CA SER A 2 -5.20 -10.65 6.75
C SER A 2 -5.74 -10.41 8.17
N ASP A 3 -5.16 -11.11 9.15
CA ASP A 3 -5.50 -11.03 10.57
C ASP A 3 -5.26 -9.62 11.13
N ALA A 4 -6.08 -9.19 12.09
CA ALA A 4 -5.96 -7.90 12.76
C ALA A 4 -4.61 -7.76 13.48
N GLU A 5 -4.14 -8.83 14.14
CA GLU A 5 -2.87 -8.83 14.88
C GLU A 5 -1.67 -8.55 13.95
N GLY A 6 -1.69 -9.10 12.74
CA GLY A 6 -0.63 -8.87 11.75
C GLY A 6 -0.58 -7.42 11.26
N LYS A 7 -1.72 -6.72 11.24
CA LYS A 7 -1.80 -5.31 10.83
C LYS A 7 -1.25 -4.39 11.91
N ASP A 8 -1.61 -4.63 13.16
CA ASP A 8 -1.15 -3.81 14.30
C ASP A 8 0.36 -3.93 14.48
N TRP A 9 0.90 -5.15 14.38
CA TRP A 9 2.34 -5.38 14.43
C TRP A 9 3.08 -4.62 13.33
N SER A 10 2.56 -4.65 12.10
CA SER A 10 3.18 -4.01 10.93
C SER A 10 3.10 -2.49 11.01
N LEU A 11 1.96 -1.96 11.47
CA LEU A 11 1.78 -0.52 11.71
C LEU A 11 2.78 0.01 12.74
N ALA A 12 2.95 -0.69 13.86
CA ALA A 12 3.91 -0.29 14.89
C ALA A 12 5.36 -0.26 14.36
N ARG A 13 5.74 -1.16 13.45
CA ARG A 13 7.05 -1.09 12.76
C ARG A 13 7.12 0.13 11.85
N PHE A 14 6.08 0.36 11.06
CA PHE A 14 6.03 1.47 10.14
C PHE A 14 6.16 2.81 10.88
N GLU A 15 5.42 3.00 11.97
CA GLU A 15 5.48 4.19 12.84
C GLU A 15 6.86 4.43 13.46
N ARG A 16 7.58 3.35 13.78
CA ARG A 16 8.93 3.47 14.34
C ARG A 16 9.95 3.98 13.32
N HIS A 17 9.78 3.64 12.04
CA HIS A 17 10.78 3.88 11.02
C HIS A 17 10.44 5.03 10.07
N LEU A 18 9.15 5.32 9.87
CA LEU A 18 8.62 6.34 8.96
C LEU A 18 9.38 6.38 7.62
N PRO A 19 9.42 5.27 6.87
CA PRO A 19 10.24 5.18 5.67
C PRO A 19 9.70 6.08 4.55
N ASP A 20 10.58 6.83 3.91
CA ASP A 20 10.23 7.70 2.78
C ASP A 20 9.92 6.93 1.49
N THR A 21 10.32 5.67 1.41
CA THR A 21 10.01 4.78 0.28
C THR A 21 9.49 3.43 0.78
N VAL A 22 8.41 2.94 0.16
CA VAL A 22 7.75 1.69 0.51
C VAL A 22 7.53 0.86 -0.73
N CYS A 23 7.89 -0.43 -0.66
CA CYS A 23 7.54 -1.43 -1.65
C CYS A 23 6.54 -2.41 -1.02
N ASP A 24 5.32 -2.46 -1.56
CA ASP A 24 4.24 -3.32 -1.10
C ASP A 24 4.03 -4.46 -2.11
N VAL A 25 4.39 -5.67 -1.71
CA VAL A 25 4.34 -6.87 -2.55
C VAL A 25 3.05 -7.62 -2.28
N GLY A 26 2.23 -7.81 -3.31
CA GLY A 26 0.88 -8.38 -3.17
C GLY A 26 -0.05 -7.45 -2.39
N PRO A 27 -0.25 -6.19 -2.85
CA PRO A 27 -1.05 -5.21 -2.12
C PRO A 27 -2.52 -5.63 -1.98
N GLY A 28 -3.03 -6.48 -2.89
CA GLY A 28 -4.40 -6.97 -2.86
C GLY A 28 -5.38 -5.80 -2.90
N GLU A 29 -6.16 -5.62 -1.82
CA GLU A 29 -7.13 -4.53 -1.69
C GLU A 29 -6.50 -3.17 -1.33
N GLY A 30 -5.18 -3.12 -1.15
CA GLY A 30 -4.45 -1.93 -0.72
C GLY A 30 -4.60 -1.67 0.79
N THR A 31 -4.68 -2.74 1.59
CA THR A 31 -4.92 -2.65 3.03
C THR A 31 -3.84 -1.83 3.73
N TYR A 32 -2.57 -2.10 3.46
CA TYR A 32 -1.47 -1.37 4.12
C TYR A 32 -1.32 0.06 3.63
N ALA A 33 -1.49 0.34 2.33
CA ALA A 33 -1.54 1.71 1.85
C ALA A 33 -2.66 2.52 2.53
N THR A 34 -3.84 1.90 2.74
CA THR A 34 -4.96 2.57 3.42
C THR A 34 -4.66 2.87 4.89
N LEU A 35 -4.00 1.95 5.59
CA LEU A 35 -3.71 2.09 7.02
C LEU A 35 -2.48 2.97 7.29
N PHE A 36 -1.42 2.86 6.49
CA PHE A 36 -0.10 3.39 6.85
C PHE A 36 0.20 4.73 6.18
N ARG A 37 -0.33 5.01 4.98
CA ARG A 37 -0.10 6.31 4.32
C ARG A 37 -0.62 7.53 5.10
N PRO A 38 -1.70 7.44 5.90
CA PRO A 38 -2.10 8.55 6.76
C PRO A 38 -1.08 8.87 7.86
N VAL A 39 -0.25 7.89 8.25
CA VAL A 39 0.70 7.97 9.37
C VAL A 39 1.97 8.69 8.96
N HIS A 40 2.53 8.39 7.78
CA HIS A 40 3.67 9.10 7.20
C HIS A 40 3.30 9.65 5.81
N LYS A 41 3.14 10.98 5.74
CA LYS A 41 2.70 11.66 4.51
C LYS A 41 3.90 12.02 3.65
N GLY A 42 3.72 11.92 2.34
CA GLY A 42 4.73 12.34 1.35
C GLY A 42 5.74 11.26 0.95
N GLY A 43 5.76 10.11 1.62
CA GLY A 43 6.56 8.96 1.17
C GLY A 43 6.08 8.39 -0.16
N TRP A 44 6.99 7.82 -0.95
CA TRP A 44 6.75 7.17 -2.23
C TRP A 44 6.39 5.69 -2.05
N TRP A 45 5.27 5.25 -2.64
CA TRP A 45 4.78 3.89 -2.51
C TRP A 45 4.69 3.19 -3.86
N THR A 46 5.45 2.11 -4.00
CA THR A 46 5.42 1.21 -5.16
C THR A 46 4.66 -0.06 -4.78
N ALA A 47 3.68 -0.45 -5.60
CA ALA A 47 2.99 -1.73 -5.49
C ALA A 47 3.51 -2.74 -6.52
N VAL A 48 3.62 -4.01 -6.12
CA VAL A 48 3.87 -5.14 -7.02
C VAL A 48 2.66 -6.08 -6.94
N GLU A 49 1.84 -6.11 -7.99
CA GLU A 49 0.61 -6.91 -8.04
C GLU A 49 0.60 -7.82 -9.25
N VAL A 50 0.57 -9.14 -9.04
CA VAL A 50 0.54 -10.13 -10.13
C VAL A 50 -0.86 -10.23 -10.75
N HIS A 51 -1.91 -10.03 -9.95
CA HIS A 51 -3.27 -10.16 -10.42
C HIS A 51 -3.80 -8.83 -10.95
N LYS A 52 -3.46 -8.53 -12.20
CA LYS A 52 -3.81 -7.28 -12.92
C LYS A 52 -5.24 -6.74 -12.71
N PRO A 53 -6.31 -7.56 -12.66
CA PRO A 53 -7.66 -7.06 -12.38
C PRO A 53 -7.81 -6.31 -11.04
N TYR A 54 -6.99 -6.62 -10.03
CA TYR A 54 -7.06 -5.97 -8.72
C TYR A 54 -6.68 -4.49 -8.75
N VAL A 55 -5.78 -4.10 -9.65
CA VAL A 55 -5.39 -2.69 -9.82
C VAL A 55 -6.61 -1.81 -10.10
N ALA A 56 -7.47 -2.25 -11.02
CA ALA A 56 -8.70 -1.54 -11.37
C ALA A 56 -9.79 -1.76 -10.32
N LYS A 57 -10.02 -3.01 -9.90
CA LYS A 57 -11.08 -3.39 -8.93
C LYS A 57 -10.97 -2.60 -7.62
N TYR A 58 -9.76 -2.50 -7.07
CA TYR A 58 -9.51 -1.83 -5.78
C TYR A 58 -9.00 -0.39 -5.94
N LYS A 59 -8.90 0.09 -7.18
CA LYS A 59 -8.46 1.45 -7.53
C LYS A 59 -7.13 1.79 -6.84
N LEU A 60 -6.13 0.94 -7.06
CA LEU A 60 -4.83 0.99 -6.37
C LEU A 60 -3.97 2.20 -6.78
N ARG A 61 -4.25 2.84 -7.92
CA ARG A 61 -3.51 4.04 -8.33
C ARG A 61 -3.91 5.24 -7.48
N SER A 62 -2.92 6.02 -7.03
CA SER A 62 -3.15 7.34 -6.47
C SER A 62 -3.89 8.24 -7.46
N THR A 63 -4.78 9.07 -6.95
CA THR A 63 -5.52 10.09 -7.70
C THR A 63 -5.47 11.41 -6.95
N LYS A 64 -6.00 12.49 -7.52
CA LYS A 64 -6.04 13.82 -6.88
C LYS A 64 -6.76 13.83 -5.52
N THR A 65 -7.70 12.92 -5.30
CA THR A 65 -8.55 12.89 -4.10
C THR A 65 -8.33 11.65 -3.24
N ARG A 66 -7.49 10.70 -3.67
CA ARG A 66 -7.21 9.45 -2.96
C ARG A 66 -5.75 9.07 -3.11
N THR A 67 -5.04 9.00 -1.99
CA THR A 67 -3.64 8.56 -1.94
C THR A 67 -3.59 7.04 -1.75
N MET A 68 -3.00 6.32 -2.71
CA MET A 68 -2.80 4.86 -2.68
C MET A 68 -1.35 4.52 -3.07
N TYR A 69 -1.09 4.01 -4.27
CA TYR A 69 0.26 3.75 -4.76
C TYR A 69 0.66 4.76 -5.85
N ASP A 70 1.88 5.25 -5.77
CA ASP A 70 2.47 6.22 -6.70
C ASP A 70 2.96 5.50 -7.96
N GLU A 71 3.44 4.27 -7.79
CA GLU A 71 3.88 3.37 -8.85
C GLU A 71 3.26 1.98 -8.67
N ILE A 72 2.94 1.30 -9.78
CA ILE A 72 2.43 -0.07 -9.75
C ILE A 72 3.09 -0.87 -10.86
N HIS A 73 3.82 -1.91 -10.46
CA HIS A 73 4.29 -2.96 -11.36
C HIS A 73 3.28 -4.10 -11.38
N VAL A 74 2.92 -4.50 -12.60
CA VAL A 74 2.03 -5.61 -12.89
C VAL A 74 2.79 -6.53 -13.83
N GLU A 75 2.75 -7.83 -13.59
CA GLU A 75 3.27 -8.81 -14.56
C GLU A 75 2.35 -8.82 -15.79
N ASP A 76 2.94 -8.96 -16.98
CA ASP A 76 2.24 -8.96 -18.28
C ASP A 76 1.55 -10.30 -18.59
#